data_AF-A0A413IH40-F1
#
_entry.id   AF-A0A413IH40-F1
#
_cell.length_a   1.000
_cell.length_b   1.000
_cell.length_c   1.000
_cell.angle_alpha   90.00
_cell.angle_beta   90.00
_cell.angle_gamma   90.00
#
_symmetry.space_group_name_H-M   'P 1'
#
loop_
_entity.id
_entity.type
_entity.pdbx_description
1 polymer ?
#
loop_
_entity_poly.entity_id
_entity_poly.type
_entity_poly.pdbx_seq_one_letter_code
_entity_poly.pdbx_strand_id
1 'polypeptide(L)'
;MFLGISCSEEVTVNPELAGPLYGLTKGEPGSVDELIYNTWEEWGMYYLYDYQKNAFQVSNWSGTSTRWYTPMKSEYKELIPKLIDIVQNGIFLGMDKELLKESWFVRTFLCDSLCDASSYNKRRLVEDYLVNGDCIIIPGFGERMQGYTEEDWHALQEALSGLLLSRLYLGAEEQPDAFFDLRMKKSNGQDVTSMLALLGGMDIIPDPDEKYSDNVYTFRFCGYVRSVPTSFQKETIKIPDRQTDLADYISFLTTTGKAELDYTFRVFPKMLQRTVALVPYLMRVLSMNLDMMQQTNCPDDPVEDGYFTSLKYTE
;
A
#
# COMPACT_ATOMS: atom_id res chain seq x y z
N MET A 1 -3.83 48.50 -14.22
CA MET A 1 -3.92 47.86 -15.55
C MET A 1 -2.89 46.75 -15.59
N PHE A 2 -3.35 45.53 -15.30
CA PHE A 2 -2.91 44.25 -15.86
C PHE A 2 -3.86 43.22 -15.22
N LEU A 3 -4.97 43.00 -15.91
CA LEU A 3 -5.89 41.91 -15.62
C LEU A 3 -5.18 40.62 -16.00
N GLY A 4 -4.84 39.78 -15.02
CA GLY A 4 -4.43 38.41 -15.26
C GLY A 4 -5.66 37.63 -15.69
N ILE A 5 -5.81 37.44 -17.00
CA ILE A 5 -6.81 36.58 -17.60
C ILE A 5 -6.45 35.15 -17.17
N SER A 6 -7.26 34.58 -16.28
CA SER A 6 -7.33 33.13 -16.08
C SER A 6 -7.80 32.53 -17.40
N CYS A 7 -6.92 31.84 -18.11
CA CYS A 7 -7.33 30.97 -19.20
C CYS A 7 -8.03 29.75 -18.60
N SER A 8 -9.34 29.86 -18.39
CA SER A 8 -10.21 28.70 -18.29
C SER A 8 -10.44 28.18 -19.71
N GLU A 9 -9.50 27.40 -20.24
CA GLU A 9 -9.82 26.56 -21.39
C GLU A 9 -10.67 25.40 -20.87
N GLU A 10 -11.97 25.43 -21.17
CA GLU A 10 -12.78 24.21 -21.21
C GLU A 10 -12.19 23.32 -22.29
N VAL A 11 -11.27 22.43 -21.89
CA VAL A 11 -10.73 21.39 -22.75
C VAL A 11 -11.85 20.39 -22.97
N THR A 12 -12.55 20.49 -24.11
CA THR A 12 -13.38 19.40 -24.60
C THR A 12 -12.46 18.21 -24.91
N VAL A 13 -12.46 17.22 -24.02
CA VAL A 13 -11.69 15.98 -24.15
C VAL A 13 -12.11 15.30 -25.45
N ASN A 14 -11.17 15.09 -26.36
CA ASN A 14 -11.44 14.37 -27.60
C ASN A 14 -11.91 12.94 -27.25
N PRO A 15 -13.10 12.49 -27.68
CA PRO A 15 -13.60 11.14 -27.41
C PRO A 15 -12.67 10.02 -27.91
N GLU A 16 -11.89 10.25 -28.97
CA GLU A 16 -10.88 9.30 -29.47
C GLU A 16 -9.62 9.24 -28.59
N LEU A 17 -9.38 10.27 -27.76
CA LEU A 17 -8.36 10.29 -26.71
C LEU A 17 -8.91 9.88 -25.33
N ALA A 18 -10.24 9.79 -25.20
CA ALA A 18 -10.95 9.35 -24.01
C ALA A 18 -11.25 7.84 -24.01
N GLY A 19 -11.11 7.18 -25.16
CA GLY A 19 -11.09 5.73 -25.27
C GLY A 19 -9.84 5.14 -24.60
N PRO A 20 -9.82 3.83 -24.34
CA PRO A 20 -8.68 3.22 -23.66
C PRO A 20 -7.37 3.43 -24.45
N LEU A 21 -6.28 3.80 -23.76
CA LEU A 21 -4.95 4.03 -24.37
C LEU A 21 -4.44 2.82 -25.17
N TYR A 22 -5.03 1.66 -24.91
CA TYR A 22 -4.85 0.38 -25.59
C TYR A 22 -6.20 -0.03 -26.17
N GLY A 23 -6.21 -0.72 -27.32
CA GLY A 23 -7.43 -1.21 -27.97
C GLY A 23 -8.18 -2.28 -27.15
N LEU A 24 -8.73 -1.89 -26.01
CA LEU A 24 -9.59 -2.71 -25.16
C LEU A 24 -10.97 -2.79 -25.80
N THR A 25 -11.27 -3.95 -26.35
CA THR A 25 -12.61 -4.33 -26.76
C THR A 25 -13.32 -4.98 -25.58
N LYS A 26 -14.55 -4.56 -25.29
CA LYS A 26 -15.39 -5.27 -24.34
C LYS A 26 -15.56 -6.72 -24.80
N GLY A 27 -15.16 -7.66 -23.95
CA GLY A 27 -15.28 -9.10 -24.23
C GLY A 27 -16.72 -9.59 -24.17
N GLU A 28 -16.89 -10.88 -24.45
CA GLU A 28 -18.19 -11.57 -24.30
C GLU A 28 -18.64 -11.57 -22.83
N PRO A 29 -19.97 -11.58 -22.56
CA PRO A 29 -20.49 -11.64 -21.20
C PRO A 29 -19.90 -12.79 -20.36
N GLY A 30 -19.41 -12.47 -19.17
CA GLY A 30 -18.77 -13.40 -18.24
C GLY A 30 -17.30 -13.71 -18.54
N SER A 31 -16.70 -13.07 -19.56
CA SER A 31 -15.28 -13.26 -19.88
C SER A 31 -14.36 -12.39 -19.02
N VAL A 32 -13.09 -12.81 -18.91
CA VAL A 32 -12.03 -12.00 -18.30
C VAL A 32 -11.87 -10.65 -19.01
N ASP A 33 -12.08 -10.60 -20.32
CA ASP A 33 -11.99 -9.37 -21.11
C ASP A 33 -13.13 -8.38 -20.78
N GLU A 34 -14.34 -8.88 -20.50
CA GLU A 34 -15.43 -8.04 -19.97
C GLU A 34 -15.08 -7.52 -18.57
N LEU A 35 -14.54 -8.34 -17.68
CA LEU A 35 -14.14 -7.92 -16.33
C LEU A 35 -13.08 -6.80 -16.37
N ILE A 36 -12.06 -6.94 -17.21
CA ILE A 36 -11.02 -5.91 -17.38
C ILE A 36 -11.64 -4.63 -17.94
N TYR A 37 -12.52 -4.75 -18.93
CA TYR A 37 -13.19 -3.58 -19.52
C TYR A 37 -14.05 -2.84 -18.48
N ASN A 38 -14.87 -3.56 -17.70
CA ASN A 38 -15.69 -2.98 -16.64
C ASN A 38 -14.82 -2.36 -15.53
N THR A 39 -13.69 -2.98 -15.21
CA THR A 39 -12.71 -2.42 -14.26
C THR A 39 -12.15 -1.09 -14.76
N TRP A 40 -11.84 -0.99 -16.06
CA TRP A 40 -11.44 0.28 -16.65
C TRP A 40 -12.58 1.31 -16.62
N GLU A 41 -13.80 0.95 -17.00
CA GLU A 41 -14.95 1.88 -16.95
C GLU A 41 -15.16 2.42 -15.53
N GLU A 42 -14.97 1.57 -14.53
CA GLU A 42 -15.25 1.91 -13.15
C GLU A 42 -14.10 2.68 -12.47
N TRP A 43 -12.87 2.21 -12.65
CA TRP A 43 -11.69 2.64 -11.91
C TRP A 43 -10.64 3.36 -12.76
N GLY A 44 -10.81 3.43 -14.08
CA GLY A 44 -9.81 4.01 -14.99
C GLY A 44 -8.52 3.18 -15.08
N MET A 45 -8.51 1.94 -14.59
CA MET A 45 -7.33 1.08 -14.48
C MET A 45 -7.32 -0.03 -15.54
N TYR A 46 -6.15 -0.28 -16.12
CA TYR A 46 -5.94 -1.30 -17.14
C TYR A 46 -5.18 -2.50 -16.60
N TYR A 47 -5.71 -3.70 -16.80
CA TYR A 47 -4.97 -4.94 -16.66
C TYR A 47 -4.65 -5.48 -18.05
N LEU A 48 -3.38 -5.41 -18.43
CA LEU A 48 -2.90 -5.71 -19.77
C LEU A 48 -2.12 -7.04 -19.73
N TYR A 49 -2.67 -8.07 -20.37
CA TYR A 49 -2.01 -9.39 -20.47
C TYR A 49 -1.60 -9.75 -21.90
N ASP A 50 -2.28 -9.19 -22.91
CA ASP A 50 -1.94 -9.29 -24.33
C ASP A 50 -1.69 -7.88 -24.87
N TYR A 51 -0.41 -7.53 -25.01
CA TYR A 51 0.02 -6.19 -25.39
C TYR A 51 1.21 -6.24 -26.33
N GLN A 52 1.26 -5.25 -27.20
CA GLN A 52 2.38 -5.09 -28.11
C GLN A 52 3.67 -4.75 -27.34
N LYS A 53 4.79 -5.30 -27.80
CA LYS A 53 6.11 -5.13 -27.19
C LYS A 53 6.56 -3.67 -27.06
N ASN A 54 6.19 -2.82 -28.04
CA ASN A 54 6.50 -1.38 -28.03
C ASN A 54 5.89 -0.65 -26.82
N ALA A 55 4.68 -1.03 -26.43
CA ALA A 55 3.95 -0.51 -25.29
C ALA A 55 4.64 -0.80 -23.94
N PHE A 56 5.47 -1.85 -23.93
CA PHE A 56 6.28 -2.28 -22.81
C PHE A 56 7.70 -1.66 -22.81
N GLN A 57 8.19 -1.13 -23.95
CA GLN A 57 9.65 -0.95 -24.14
C GLN A 57 10.17 0.45 -24.45
N VAL A 58 9.38 1.45 -24.89
CA VAL A 58 10.01 2.68 -25.45
C VAL A 58 9.44 4.03 -25.00
N SER A 59 8.16 4.14 -24.62
CA SER A 59 7.56 5.46 -24.35
C SER A 59 6.98 5.66 -22.95
N ASN A 60 6.64 4.59 -22.23
CA ASN A 60 5.92 4.69 -20.94
C ASN A 60 6.79 4.40 -19.71
N TRP A 61 8.01 3.90 -19.93
CA TRP A 61 9.00 3.65 -18.89
C TRP A 61 10.20 4.53 -19.20
N SER A 62 10.45 5.56 -18.41
CA SER A 62 11.54 6.53 -18.56
C SER A 62 12.85 5.92 -19.09
N GLY A 63 13.18 6.22 -20.34
CA GLY A 63 14.52 6.07 -20.92
C GLY A 63 14.82 4.73 -21.59
N THR A 64 15.53 4.84 -22.71
CA THR A 64 16.34 3.93 -23.58
C THR A 64 16.63 2.46 -23.22
N SER A 65 16.19 1.90 -22.09
CA SER A 65 16.48 0.53 -21.68
C SER A 65 15.32 -0.41 -21.99
N THR A 66 15.50 -1.25 -23.01
CA THR A 66 14.63 -2.41 -23.23
C THR A 66 14.80 -3.38 -22.07
N ARG A 67 13.70 -3.84 -21.48
CA ARG A 67 13.70 -4.93 -20.49
C ARG A 67 13.35 -6.25 -21.16
N TRP A 68 14.03 -7.31 -20.75
CA TRP A 68 13.67 -8.67 -21.12
C TRP A 68 12.44 -9.09 -20.31
N TYR A 69 11.45 -9.65 -21.01
CA TYR A 69 10.27 -10.22 -20.41
C TYR A 69 9.77 -11.40 -21.24
N THR A 70 9.02 -12.29 -20.60
CA THR A 70 8.22 -13.32 -21.24
C THR A 70 6.75 -12.94 -21.14
N PRO A 71 6.02 -12.83 -22.27
CA PRO A 71 4.57 -12.59 -22.24
C PRO A 71 3.85 -13.67 -21.43
N MET A 72 2.75 -13.28 -20.79
CA MET A 72 1.85 -14.25 -20.15
C MET A 72 1.24 -15.18 -21.21
N LYS A 73 1.15 -16.47 -20.90
CA LYS A 73 0.42 -17.43 -21.76
C LYS A 73 -1.09 -17.28 -21.55
N SER A 74 -1.88 -17.45 -22.60
CA SER A 74 -3.34 -17.29 -22.57
C SER A 74 -4.06 -18.24 -21.59
N GLU A 75 -3.46 -19.39 -21.28
CA GLU A 75 -4.01 -20.37 -20.32
C GLU A 75 -4.05 -19.85 -18.88
N TYR A 76 -3.31 -18.78 -18.55
CA TYR A 76 -3.27 -18.19 -17.21
C TYR A 76 -4.19 -16.97 -17.04
N LYS A 77 -5.03 -16.66 -18.04
CA LYS A 77 -5.98 -15.53 -17.98
C LYS A 77 -6.95 -15.61 -16.80
N GLU A 78 -7.29 -16.83 -16.38
CA GLU A 78 -8.17 -17.09 -15.24
C GLU A 78 -7.59 -16.64 -13.89
N LEU A 79 -6.31 -16.26 -13.81
CA LEU A 79 -5.71 -15.69 -12.60
C LEU A 79 -6.02 -14.18 -12.44
N ILE A 80 -6.41 -13.49 -13.52
CA ILE A 80 -6.65 -12.05 -13.51
C ILE A 80 -7.80 -11.65 -12.57
N PRO A 81 -8.94 -12.36 -12.54
CA PRO A 81 -10.00 -12.06 -11.57
C PRO A 81 -9.51 -12.07 -10.12
N LYS A 82 -8.63 -13.01 -9.74
CA LYS A 82 -8.05 -13.07 -8.39
C LYS A 82 -7.17 -11.85 -8.09
N LEU A 83 -6.37 -11.39 -9.05
CA LEU A 83 -5.60 -10.15 -8.89
C LEU A 83 -6.50 -8.92 -8.72
N ILE A 84 -7.55 -8.82 -9.54
CA ILE A 84 -8.51 -7.71 -9.46
C ILE A 84 -9.20 -7.71 -8.10
N ASP A 85 -9.61 -8.88 -7.61
CA ASP A 85 -10.25 -9.05 -6.31
C ASP A 85 -9.36 -8.60 -5.15
N ILE A 86 -8.09 -9.06 -5.08
CA ILE A 86 -7.19 -8.63 -3.99
C ILE A 86 -6.92 -7.11 -4.02
N VAL A 87 -6.92 -6.48 -5.19
CA VAL A 87 -6.70 -5.02 -5.31
C VAL A 87 -7.98 -4.27 -4.93
N GLN A 88 -9.11 -4.59 -5.55
CA GLN A 88 -10.33 -3.80 -5.38
C GLN A 88 -11.06 -4.12 -4.06
N ASN A 89 -11.18 -5.40 -3.71
CA ASN A 89 -11.89 -5.83 -2.51
C ASN A 89 -10.95 -5.99 -1.32
N GLY A 90 -9.67 -6.27 -1.55
CA GLY A 90 -8.67 -6.40 -0.48
C GLY A 90 -7.97 -5.10 -0.10
N ILE A 91 -7.65 -4.23 -1.07
CA ILE A 91 -6.85 -3.02 -0.82
C ILE A 91 -7.71 -1.77 -0.84
N PHE A 92 -8.52 -1.56 -1.88
CA PHE A 92 -9.27 -0.30 -2.08
C PHE A 92 -10.43 -0.09 -1.12
N LEU A 93 -10.80 -1.12 -0.38
CA LEU A 93 -11.95 -1.07 0.50
C LEU A 93 -11.78 0.00 1.59
N GLY A 94 -12.83 0.80 1.80
CA GLY A 94 -12.82 1.89 2.78
C GLY A 94 -12.02 3.12 2.35
N MET A 95 -11.49 3.17 1.12
CA MET A 95 -10.85 4.37 0.57
C MET A 95 -11.76 5.08 -0.43
N ASP A 96 -11.54 6.40 -0.57
CA ASP A 96 -12.24 7.20 -1.56
C ASP A 96 -11.87 6.82 -3.00
N LYS A 97 -12.88 6.62 -3.83
CA LYS A 97 -12.72 6.14 -5.21
C LYS A 97 -11.98 7.12 -6.10
N GLU A 98 -12.20 8.43 -5.96
CA GLU A 98 -11.53 9.42 -6.80
C GLU A 98 -10.06 9.56 -6.39
N LEU A 99 -9.77 9.54 -5.08
CA LEU A 99 -8.40 9.50 -4.59
C LEU A 99 -7.64 8.26 -5.10
N LEU A 100 -8.30 7.10 -5.13
CA LEU A 100 -7.71 5.86 -5.66
C LEU A 100 -7.41 5.95 -7.15
N LYS A 101 -8.28 6.56 -7.96
CA LYS A 101 -8.04 6.79 -9.39
C LYS A 101 -6.83 7.68 -9.65
N GLU A 102 -6.61 8.70 -8.80
CA GLU A 102 -5.47 9.61 -8.91
C GLU A 102 -4.17 8.98 -8.39
N SER A 103 -4.28 8.10 -7.40
CA SER A 103 -3.12 7.57 -6.67
C SER A 103 -2.62 6.22 -7.19
N TRP A 104 -3.50 5.38 -7.72
CA TRP A 104 -3.13 4.06 -8.22
C TRP A 104 -2.52 4.11 -9.62
N PHE A 105 -1.99 2.97 -10.07
CA PHE A 105 -1.44 2.84 -11.41
C PHE A 105 -2.56 2.72 -12.44
N VAL A 106 -2.52 3.58 -13.45
CA VAL A 106 -3.42 3.52 -14.60
C VAL A 106 -3.18 2.23 -15.38
N ARG A 107 -1.93 1.77 -15.51
CA ARG A 107 -1.56 0.61 -16.34
C ARG A 107 -0.86 -0.49 -15.55
N THR A 108 -1.50 -1.64 -15.44
CA THR A 108 -0.95 -2.87 -14.86
C THR A 108 -0.62 -3.85 -15.97
N PHE A 109 0.67 -4.06 -16.23
CA PHE A 109 1.16 -5.05 -17.18
C PHE A 109 1.40 -6.39 -16.49
N LEU A 110 0.79 -7.45 -17.02
CA LEU A 110 0.94 -8.81 -16.53
C LEU A 110 1.93 -9.55 -17.43
N CYS A 111 2.92 -10.22 -16.83
CA CYS A 111 3.87 -11.03 -17.58
C CYS A 111 4.24 -12.29 -16.80
N ASP A 112 4.67 -13.32 -17.51
CA ASP A 112 5.15 -14.56 -16.88
C ASP A 112 6.46 -14.31 -16.13
N SER A 113 7.42 -13.62 -16.77
CA SER A 113 8.73 -13.36 -16.20
C SER A 113 9.25 -11.99 -16.63
N LEU A 114 9.94 -11.30 -15.70
CA LEU A 114 10.57 -10.00 -15.95
C LEU A 114 12.01 -10.01 -15.43
N CYS A 115 12.94 -9.49 -16.24
CA CYS A 115 14.27 -9.13 -15.76
C CYS A 115 14.42 -7.61 -15.70
N ASP A 116 15.06 -7.12 -14.65
CA ASP A 116 15.61 -5.77 -14.60
C ASP A 116 16.87 -5.65 -15.48
N ALA A 117 16.85 -6.21 -16.67
CA ALA A 117 17.97 -6.21 -17.63
C ALA A 117 17.43 -6.38 -19.04
N SER A 118 18.21 -5.98 -20.05
CA SER A 118 17.82 -6.12 -21.46
C SER A 118 17.88 -7.55 -22.01
N SER A 119 18.49 -8.46 -21.26
CA SER A 119 18.55 -9.89 -21.55
C SER A 119 18.23 -10.70 -20.29
N TYR A 120 17.80 -11.95 -20.48
CA TYR A 120 17.55 -12.86 -19.38
C TYR A 120 18.77 -12.96 -18.44
N ASN A 121 18.53 -12.73 -17.15
CA ASN A 121 19.52 -12.90 -16.10
C ASN A 121 18.82 -13.35 -14.83
N LYS A 122 19.06 -14.60 -14.43
CA LYS A 122 18.46 -15.21 -13.24
C LYS A 122 18.67 -14.39 -11.95
N ARG A 123 19.77 -13.63 -11.83
CA ARG A 123 20.08 -12.80 -10.65
C ARG A 123 19.36 -11.45 -10.66
N ARG A 124 18.69 -11.10 -11.76
CA ARG A 124 17.98 -9.83 -11.94
C ARG A 124 16.50 -10.08 -12.27
N LEU A 125 15.97 -11.24 -11.88
CA LEU A 125 14.54 -11.49 -11.93
C LEU A 125 13.85 -10.54 -10.96
N VAL A 126 12.76 -9.94 -11.42
CA VAL A 126 11.87 -9.14 -10.58
C VAL A 126 10.90 -10.10 -9.93
N GLU A 127 10.86 -10.13 -8.60
CA GLU A 127 10.01 -11.07 -7.87
C GLU A 127 8.60 -10.53 -7.67
N ASP A 128 8.42 -9.31 -7.15
CA ASP A 128 7.09 -8.81 -6.75
C ASP A 128 6.45 -7.96 -7.84
N TYR A 129 7.05 -6.80 -8.11
CA TYR A 129 6.58 -5.85 -9.11
C TYR A 129 7.68 -4.88 -9.53
N LEU A 130 7.41 -4.12 -10.57
CA LEU A 130 8.21 -2.98 -11.00
C LEU A 130 7.29 -1.80 -11.31
N VAL A 131 7.67 -0.58 -10.92
CA VAL A 131 6.85 0.64 -11.10
C VAL A 131 7.57 1.72 -11.89
N ASN A 132 6.82 2.51 -12.66
CA ASN A 132 7.29 3.74 -13.29
C ASN A 132 6.13 4.66 -13.61
N GLY A 133 6.11 5.84 -13.00
CA GLY A 133 5.03 6.82 -13.17
C GLY A 133 3.67 6.23 -12.81
N ASP A 134 2.80 6.12 -13.81
CA ASP A 134 1.45 5.57 -13.75
C ASP A 134 1.37 4.08 -14.14
N CYS A 135 2.51 3.42 -14.35
CA CYS A 135 2.58 2.02 -14.75
C CYS A 135 3.14 1.12 -13.63
N ILE A 136 2.60 -0.08 -13.52
CA ILE A 136 3.12 -1.20 -12.74
C ILE A 136 3.22 -2.44 -13.62
N ILE A 137 4.29 -3.23 -13.46
CA ILE A 137 4.42 -4.57 -14.03
C ILE A 137 4.41 -5.57 -12.90
N ILE A 138 3.55 -6.58 -13.00
CA ILE A 138 3.50 -7.70 -12.07
C ILE A 138 3.97 -8.96 -12.84
N PRO A 139 5.19 -9.46 -12.56
CA PRO A 139 5.69 -10.71 -13.12
C PRO A 139 5.11 -11.93 -12.40
N GLY A 140 5.33 -13.12 -12.97
CA GLY A 140 4.91 -14.38 -12.38
C GLY A 140 3.48 -14.80 -12.70
N PHE A 141 2.76 -14.06 -13.55
CA PHE A 141 1.44 -14.43 -14.09
C PHE A 141 1.60 -15.62 -15.03
N GLY A 142 1.83 -16.79 -14.44
CA GLY A 142 2.22 -18.03 -15.10
C GLY A 142 2.23 -19.19 -14.13
N GLU A 143 3.12 -20.16 -14.36
CA GLU A 143 3.29 -21.34 -13.49
C GLU A 143 3.52 -20.95 -12.02
N ARG A 144 4.22 -19.84 -11.77
CA ARG A 144 4.49 -19.33 -10.43
C ARG A 144 3.20 -18.98 -9.67
N MET A 145 2.39 -18.06 -10.19
CA MET A 145 1.15 -17.64 -9.52
C MET A 145 0.06 -18.71 -9.55
N GLN A 146 0.07 -19.62 -10.53
CA GLN A 146 -0.81 -20.77 -10.50
C GLN A 146 -0.54 -21.67 -9.28
N GLY A 147 0.70 -21.71 -8.79
CA GLY A 147 1.12 -22.45 -7.60
C GLY A 147 1.01 -21.69 -6.28
N TYR A 148 0.52 -20.44 -6.27
CA TYR A 148 0.43 -19.64 -5.04
C TYR A 148 -0.55 -20.23 -4.03
N THR A 149 -0.12 -20.29 -2.78
CA THR A 149 -1.00 -20.51 -1.62
C THR A 149 -1.70 -19.22 -1.22
N GLU A 150 -2.66 -19.29 -0.28
CA GLU A 150 -3.30 -18.08 0.24
C GLU A 150 -2.30 -17.15 0.95
N GLU A 151 -1.25 -17.70 1.59
CA GLU A 151 -0.16 -16.89 2.15
C GLU A 151 0.63 -16.13 1.07
N ASP A 152 0.87 -16.74 -0.09
CA ASP A 152 1.55 -16.07 -1.21
C ASP A 152 0.68 -14.93 -1.78
N TRP A 153 -0.63 -15.16 -1.93
CA TRP A 153 -1.57 -14.13 -2.36
C TRP A 153 -1.67 -12.98 -1.35
N HIS A 154 -1.69 -13.31 -0.05
CA HIS A 154 -1.67 -12.32 1.02
C HIS A 154 -0.37 -11.49 1.00
N ALA A 155 0.79 -12.12 0.79
CA ALA A 155 2.05 -11.41 0.68
C ALA A 155 2.07 -10.43 -0.52
N LEU A 156 1.50 -10.82 -1.66
CA LEU A 156 1.33 -9.92 -2.79
C LEU A 156 0.40 -8.74 -2.45
N GLN A 157 -0.73 -9.02 -1.79
CA GLN A 157 -1.67 -7.98 -1.34
C GLN A 157 -0.98 -6.99 -0.38
N GLU A 158 -0.20 -7.47 0.60
CA GLU A 158 0.58 -6.61 1.51
C GLU A 158 1.58 -5.73 0.74
N ALA A 159 2.30 -6.31 -0.22
CA ALA A 159 3.28 -5.58 -1.03
C ALA A 159 2.62 -4.47 -1.88
N LEU A 160 1.45 -4.76 -2.46
CA LEU A 160 0.66 -3.81 -3.24
C LEU A 160 -0.01 -2.75 -2.36
N SER A 161 -0.48 -3.11 -1.17
CA SER A 161 -1.03 -2.18 -0.19
C SER A 161 0.03 -1.19 0.30
N GLY A 162 1.22 -1.67 0.66
CA GLY A 162 2.35 -0.81 1.02
C GLY A 162 2.76 0.14 -0.10
N LEU A 163 2.65 -0.30 -1.35
CA LEU A 163 2.89 0.53 -2.53
C LEU A 163 1.83 1.64 -2.70
N LEU A 164 0.54 1.34 -2.50
CA LEU A 164 -0.53 2.35 -2.50
C LEU A 164 -0.29 3.39 -1.40
N LEU A 165 -0.03 2.94 -0.17
CA LEU A 165 0.23 3.82 0.97
C LEU A 165 1.44 4.72 0.74
N SER A 166 2.50 4.18 0.15
CA SER A 166 3.68 4.96 -0.28
C SER A 166 3.29 6.08 -1.23
N ARG A 167 2.48 5.78 -2.25
CA ARG A 167 2.05 6.76 -3.25
C ARG A 167 1.12 7.82 -2.67
N LEU A 168 0.16 7.41 -1.84
CA LEU A 168 -0.72 8.32 -1.10
C LEU A 168 0.08 9.26 -0.21
N TYR A 169 1.03 8.72 0.57
CA TYR A 169 1.90 9.51 1.44
C TYR A 169 2.80 10.49 0.70
N LEU A 170 3.42 10.05 -0.41
CA LEU A 170 4.32 10.89 -1.22
C LEU A 170 3.56 11.89 -2.10
N GLY A 171 2.31 11.60 -2.45
CA GLY A 171 1.43 12.47 -3.23
C GLY A 171 0.66 13.49 -2.38
N ALA A 172 0.56 13.28 -1.06
CA ALA A 172 -0.17 14.18 -0.17
C ALA A 172 0.56 15.53 0.02
N GLU A 173 -0.17 16.63 -0.14
CA GLU A 173 0.33 17.99 0.12
C GLU A 173 0.67 18.22 1.60
N GLU A 174 -0.07 17.56 2.48
CA GLU A 174 0.09 17.62 3.93
C GLU A 174 0.74 16.33 4.43
N GLN A 175 1.58 16.45 5.46
CA GLN A 175 2.21 15.32 6.15
C GLN A 175 1.67 15.23 7.58
N PRO A 176 1.62 14.03 8.20
CA PRO A 176 1.09 13.87 9.56
C PRO A 176 2.09 14.33 10.63
N ASP A 177 2.45 15.61 10.63
CA ASP A 177 3.49 16.17 11.50
C ASP A 177 3.20 15.95 12.98
N ALA A 178 1.95 16.12 13.41
CA ALA A 178 1.54 15.86 14.80
C ALA A 178 1.84 14.41 15.24
N PHE A 179 1.69 13.44 14.34
CA PHE A 179 2.05 12.04 14.62
C PHE A 179 3.57 11.84 14.63
N PHE A 180 4.31 12.47 13.72
CA PHE A 180 5.77 12.34 13.64
C PHE A 180 6.52 13.10 14.73
N ASP A 181 5.95 14.17 15.26
CA ASP A 181 6.53 14.93 16.38
C ASP A 181 6.49 14.14 17.69
N LEU A 182 5.53 13.21 17.81
CA LEU A 182 5.43 12.30 18.93
C LEU A 182 6.42 11.12 18.85
N ARG A 183 7.14 10.97 17.74
CA ARG A 183 8.24 10.00 17.63
C ARG A 183 9.36 10.35 18.59
N MET A 184 10.12 9.34 18.95
CA MET A 184 11.25 9.51 19.86
C MET A 184 12.35 10.34 19.21
N LYS A 185 12.82 11.35 19.94
CA LYS A 185 13.86 12.27 19.48
C LYS A 185 15.15 12.09 20.28
N LYS A 186 16.27 12.25 19.60
CA LYS A 186 17.59 12.46 20.19
C LYS A 186 17.66 13.87 20.80
N SER A 187 18.70 14.15 21.58
CA SER A 187 18.95 15.48 22.16
C SER A 187 19.09 16.60 21.11
N ASN A 188 19.45 16.27 19.88
CA ASN A 188 19.54 17.21 18.76
C ASN A 188 18.22 17.37 17.98
N GLY A 189 17.10 16.81 18.47
CA GLY A 189 15.77 16.89 17.84
C GLY A 189 15.54 15.93 16.68
N GLN A 190 16.53 15.12 16.27
CA GLN A 190 16.35 14.12 15.21
C GLN A 190 15.68 12.85 15.71
N ASP A 191 15.00 12.13 14.83
CA ASP A 191 14.40 10.83 15.17
C ASP A 191 15.47 9.82 15.64
N VAL A 192 15.13 9.06 16.67
CA VAL A 192 15.92 7.90 17.10
C VAL A 192 15.75 6.78 16.07
N THR A 193 16.85 6.08 15.75
CA THR A 193 16.88 5.01 14.73
C THR A 193 17.05 3.61 15.33
N SER A 194 17.35 3.52 16.63
CA SER A 194 17.56 2.25 17.34
C SER A 194 17.12 2.37 18.79
N MET A 195 16.42 1.36 19.29
CA MET A 195 15.93 1.30 20.67
C MET A 195 17.07 1.25 21.69
N LEU A 196 18.24 0.68 21.34
CA LEU A 196 19.42 0.68 22.22
C LEU A 196 19.98 2.08 22.49
N ALA A 197 19.86 2.99 21.51
CA ALA A 197 20.32 4.36 21.65
C ALA A 197 19.45 5.17 22.64
N LEU A 198 18.22 4.71 22.87
CA LEU A 198 17.23 5.36 23.72
C LEU A 198 17.46 5.05 25.20
N LEU A 199 17.66 3.77 25.52
CA LEU A 199 17.69 3.31 26.89
C LEU A 199 19.05 3.55 27.58
N GLY A 200 19.95 4.35 26.97
CA GLY A 200 21.32 4.53 27.47
C GLY A 200 22.11 3.20 27.51
N GLY A 201 21.71 2.21 26.70
CA GLY A 201 22.21 0.84 26.77
C GLY A 201 21.49 -0.09 27.75
N MET A 202 20.35 0.30 28.35
CA MET A 202 19.54 -0.63 29.16
C MET A 202 18.78 -1.65 28.30
N ASP A 203 18.42 -2.74 28.97
CA ASP A 203 17.76 -3.92 28.45
C ASP A 203 16.32 -3.66 28.00
N ILE A 204 15.87 -4.50 27.07
CA ILE A 204 14.49 -4.64 26.65
C ILE A 204 13.58 -4.71 27.88
N ILE A 205 12.48 -3.94 27.89
CA ILE A 205 11.51 -3.93 28.99
C ILE A 205 10.75 -5.26 28.96
N PRO A 206 10.83 -6.09 30.02
CA PRO A 206 10.09 -7.33 30.07
C PRO A 206 8.58 -7.06 30.08
N ASP A 207 7.81 -7.87 29.35
CA ASP A 207 6.35 -7.80 29.44
C ASP A 207 5.89 -8.38 30.79
N PRO A 208 5.31 -7.59 31.70
CA PRO A 208 4.86 -8.10 33.00
C PRO A 208 3.75 -9.17 32.89
N ASP A 209 2.99 -9.17 31.79
CA ASP A 209 1.88 -10.09 31.57
C ASP A 209 2.24 -11.26 30.65
N GLU A 210 3.48 -11.30 30.13
CA GLU A 210 3.96 -12.27 29.11
C GLU A 210 3.03 -12.39 27.89
N LYS A 211 2.27 -11.33 27.56
CA LYS A 211 1.32 -11.32 26.44
C LYS A 211 2.04 -11.12 25.10
N TYR A 212 3.10 -10.33 25.10
CA TYR A 212 3.97 -10.08 23.95
C TYR A 212 5.39 -10.54 24.26
N SER A 213 6.21 -10.64 23.21
CA SER A 213 7.65 -10.65 23.44
C SER A 213 8.07 -9.33 24.09
N ASP A 214 9.12 -9.38 24.92
CA ASP A 214 9.70 -8.20 25.57
C ASP A 214 10.02 -7.08 24.54
N ASN A 215 10.42 -7.47 23.32
CA ASN A 215 10.73 -6.51 22.27
C ASN A 215 9.47 -5.83 21.73
N VAL A 216 8.41 -6.57 21.42
CA VAL A 216 7.12 -5.99 21.00
C VAL A 216 6.55 -5.10 22.11
N TYR A 217 6.61 -5.55 23.36
CA TYR A 217 6.19 -4.75 24.51
C TYR A 217 6.96 -3.44 24.59
N THR A 218 8.29 -3.49 24.51
CA THR A 218 9.16 -2.30 24.54
C THR A 218 8.84 -1.32 23.42
N PHE A 219 8.64 -1.80 22.19
CA PHE A 219 8.30 -0.95 21.06
C PHE A 219 6.93 -0.29 21.23
N ARG A 220 5.91 -1.05 21.65
CA ARG A 220 4.57 -0.51 21.92
C ARG A 220 4.59 0.50 23.08
N PHE A 221 5.34 0.22 24.13
CA PHE A 221 5.58 1.16 25.22
C PHE A 221 6.16 2.49 24.71
N CYS A 222 7.06 2.42 23.74
CA CYS A 222 7.64 3.59 23.08
C CYS A 222 6.76 4.22 21.98
N GLY A 223 5.56 3.68 21.74
CA GLY A 223 4.63 4.18 20.73
C GLY A 223 4.96 3.75 19.31
N TYR A 224 5.58 2.60 19.10
CA TYR A 224 5.75 1.98 17.79
C TYR A 224 5.01 0.64 17.76
N VAL A 225 4.32 0.35 16.65
CA VAL A 225 3.61 -0.93 16.48
C VAL A 225 4.58 -2.11 16.56
N ARG A 226 5.73 -2.00 15.88
CA ARG A 226 6.78 -3.03 15.80
C ARG A 226 8.15 -2.43 15.47
N SER A 227 9.16 -3.30 15.51
CA SER A 227 10.51 -3.02 15.01
C SER A 227 10.63 -3.33 13.52
N VAL A 228 11.66 -2.80 12.86
CA VAL A 228 11.94 -3.13 11.46
C VAL A 228 12.41 -4.59 11.35
N PRO A 229 11.70 -5.46 10.60
CA PRO A 229 12.14 -6.83 10.41
C PRO A 229 13.37 -6.90 9.48
N THR A 230 14.07 -8.02 9.50
CA THR A 230 15.10 -8.38 8.52
C THR A 230 14.80 -9.76 7.95
N SER A 231 15.49 -10.15 6.87
CA SER A 231 15.35 -11.48 6.28
C SER A 231 15.64 -12.65 7.24
N PHE A 232 16.26 -12.38 8.40
CA PHE A 232 16.64 -13.41 9.39
C PHE A 232 15.93 -13.25 10.74
N GLN A 233 15.30 -12.11 11.01
CA GLN A 233 14.74 -11.78 12.32
C GLN A 233 13.46 -10.98 12.14
N LYS A 234 12.34 -11.49 12.68
CA LYS A 234 11.05 -10.79 12.71
C LYS A 234 11.07 -9.58 13.65
N GLU A 235 11.90 -9.65 14.69
CA GLU A 235 12.01 -8.62 15.72
C GLU A 235 13.46 -8.16 15.84
N THR A 236 13.68 -6.85 15.76
CA THR A 236 15.02 -6.23 15.87
C THR A 236 14.98 -5.03 16.81
N ILE A 237 16.12 -4.34 16.94
CA ILE A 237 16.23 -3.09 17.71
C ILE A 237 16.00 -1.84 16.86
N LYS A 238 15.77 -1.99 15.55
CA LYS A 238 15.69 -0.86 14.62
C LYS A 238 14.31 -0.22 14.68
N ILE A 239 14.30 1.10 14.84
CA ILE A 239 13.06 1.89 14.80
C ILE A 239 12.68 2.10 13.32
N PRO A 240 11.39 1.88 12.95
CA PRO A 240 10.93 2.12 11.59
C PRO A 240 11.13 3.58 11.19
N ASP A 241 11.49 3.83 9.94
CA ASP A 241 11.47 5.18 9.39
C ASP A 241 10.03 5.73 9.37
N ARG A 242 9.87 7.01 8.99
CA ARG A 242 8.56 7.68 9.03
C ARG A 242 7.51 6.99 8.17
N GLN A 243 7.90 6.53 6.99
CA GLN A 243 6.99 5.90 6.05
C GLN A 243 6.56 4.52 6.53
N THR A 244 7.52 3.71 6.99
CA THR A 244 7.26 2.39 7.54
C THR A 244 6.41 2.48 8.80
N ASP A 245 6.67 3.44 9.67
CA ASP A 245 5.91 3.66 10.90
C ASP A 245 4.46 4.08 10.60
N LEU A 246 4.24 4.95 9.61
CA LEU A 246 2.90 5.28 9.13
C LEU A 246 2.16 4.03 8.62
N ALA A 247 2.81 3.24 7.75
CA ALA A 247 2.21 2.03 7.19
C ALA A 247 1.90 0.98 8.27
N ASP A 248 2.81 0.79 9.23
CA ASP A 248 2.62 -0.10 10.37
C ASP A 248 1.43 0.35 11.23
N TYR A 249 1.26 1.65 11.48
CA TYR A 249 0.09 2.18 12.21
C TYR A 249 -1.21 1.97 11.44
N ILE A 250 -1.25 2.25 10.13
CA ILE A 250 -2.45 2.01 9.31
C ILE A 250 -2.84 0.53 9.40
N SER A 251 -1.88 -0.37 9.13
CA SER A 251 -2.08 -1.82 9.23
C SER A 251 -2.56 -2.23 10.63
N PHE A 252 -1.92 -1.73 11.69
CA PHE A 252 -2.34 -2.02 13.06
C PHE A 252 -3.79 -1.60 13.33
N LEU A 253 -4.19 -0.38 12.92
CA LEU A 253 -5.54 0.12 13.16
C LEU A 253 -6.59 -0.65 12.35
N THR A 254 -6.26 -1.07 11.12
CA THR A 254 -7.24 -1.68 10.21
C THR A 254 -7.24 -3.20 10.21
N THR A 255 -6.28 -3.88 10.84
CA THR A 255 -6.20 -5.36 10.82
C THR A 255 -6.13 -5.99 12.21
N THR A 256 -6.22 -5.19 13.27
CA THR A 256 -6.26 -5.67 14.64
C THR A 256 -7.70 -5.68 15.15
N GLY A 257 -8.12 -6.80 15.76
CA GLY A 257 -9.43 -6.92 16.39
C GLY A 257 -9.63 -5.91 17.52
N LYS A 258 -10.88 -5.48 17.72
CA LYS A 258 -11.26 -4.47 18.73
C LYS A 258 -10.70 -4.78 20.11
N ALA A 259 -10.79 -6.03 20.57
CA ALA A 259 -10.31 -6.41 21.91
C ALA A 259 -8.80 -6.16 22.08
N GLU A 260 -8.01 -6.38 21.04
CA GLU A 260 -6.57 -6.14 21.03
C GLU A 260 -6.23 -4.64 20.88
N LEU A 261 -7.01 -3.89 20.09
CA LEU A 261 -6.91 -2.43 20.03
C LEU A 261 -7.20 -1.79 21.40
N ASP A 262 -8.32 -2.14 22.02
CA ASP A 262 -8.73 -1.64 23.34
C ASP A 262 -7.69 -1.97 24.42
N TYR A 263 -7.18 -3.21 24.41
CA TYR A 263 -6.10 -3.59 25.32
C TYR A 263 -4.85 -2.74 25.08
N THR A 264 -4.43 -2.59 23.82
CA THR A 264 -3.21 -1.84 23.47
C THR A 264 -3.32 -0.38 23.88
N PHE A 265 -4.44 0.29 23.59
CA PHE A 265 -4.61 1.69 23.96
C PHE A 265 -4.71 1.93 25.46
N ARG A 266 -5.25 0.96 26.20
CA ARG A 266 -5.30 1.00 27.66
C ARG A 266 -3.92 0.80 28.30
N VAL A 267 -3.12 -0.12 27.76
CA VAL A 267 -1.83 -0.53 28.36
C VAL A 267 -0.66 0.33 27.89
N PHE A 268 -0.72 0.85 26.66
CA PHE A 268 0.34 1.65 26.05
C PHE A 268 -0.17 3.06 25.72
N PRO A 269 -0.16 4.01 26.68
CA PRO A 269 -0.67 5.38 26.45
C PRO A 269 -0.02 6.10 25.28
N LYS A 270 1.25 5.81 24.99
CA LYS A 270 1.97 6.39 23.84
C LYS A 270 1.41 5.92 22.50
N MET A 271 0.95 4.67 22.40
CA MET A 271 0.24 4.18 21.21
C MET A 271 -1.06 4.96 21.01
N LEU A 272 -1.87 5.11 22.07
CA LEU A 272 -3.12 5.89 22.02
C LEU A 272 -2.88 7.34 21.62
N GLN A 273 -1.90 8.01 22.25
CA GLN A 273 -1.54 9.40 21.94
C GLN A 273 -1.22 9.57 20.45
N ARG A 274 -0.44 8.65 19.89
CA ARG A 274 -0.02 8.68 18.49
C ARG A 274 -1.16 8.34 17.55
N THR A 275 -2.01 7.38 17.88
CA THR A 275 -3.24 7.10 17.12
C THR A 275 -4.15 8.32 17.05
N VAL A 276 -4.42 8.98 18.19
CA VAL A 276 -5.24 10.20 18.23
C VAL A 276 -4.66 11.33 17.37
N ALA A 277 -3.33 11.46 17.32
CA ALA A 277 -2.67 12.43 16.45
C ALA A 277 -2.71 12.07 14.95
N LEU A 278 -2.82 10.77 14.63
CA LEU A 278 -2.76 10.26 13.26
C LEU A 278 -4.15 10.16 12.59
N VAL A 279 -5.17 9.73 13.34
CA VAL A 279 -6.53 9.48 12.80
C VAL A 279 -7.09 10.65 11.98
N PRO A 280 -6.98 11.93 12.42
CA PRO A 280 -7.49 13.05 11.63
C PRO A 280 -6.83 13.18 10.26
N TYR A 281 -5.53 12.88 10.15
CA TYR A 281 -4.81 12.89 8.88
C TYR A 281 -5.28 11.76 7.97
N LEU A 282 -5.38 10.53 8.48
CA LEU A 282 -5.81 9.38 7.68
C LEU A 282 -7.22 9.57 7.12
N MET A 283 -8.14 10.09 7.93
CA MET A 283 -9.53 10.28 7.52
C MET A 283 -9.72 11.49 6.60
N ARG A 284 -9.02 12.60 6.84
CA ARG A 284 -9.22 13.85 6.06
C ARG A 284 -8.34 13.93 4.82
N VAL A 285 -7.06 13.58 4.95
CA VAL A 285 -6.07 13.75 3.88
C VAL A 285 -6.01 12.50 3.01
N LEU A 286 -5.98 11.32 3.64
CA LEU A 286 -5.96 10.05 2.89
C LEU A 286 -7.34 9.46 2.64
N SER A 287 -8.42 10.16 3.05
CA SER A 287 -9.81 9.75 2.86
C SER A 287 -10.10 8.29 3.24
N MET A 288 -9.48 7.81 4.32
CA MET A 288 -9.64 6.44 4.82
C MET A 288 -10.78 6.34 5.81
N ASN A 289 -11.75 5.45 5.54
CA ASN A 289 -12.75 5.04 6.50
C ASN A 289 -12.20 3.88 7.36
N LEU A 290 -11.47 4.25 8.41
CA LEU A 290 -10.77 3.30 9.28
C LEU A 290 -11.72 2.28 9.95
N ASP A 291 -12.92 2.70 10.36
CA ASP A 291 -13.90 1.80 10.99
C ASP A 291 -14.31 0.71 10.00
N MET A 292 -14.69 1.08 8.77
CA MET A 292 -15.07 0.13 7.71
C MET A 292 -13.92 -0.81 7.31
N MET A 293 -12.70 -0.28 7.23
CA MET A 293 -11.51 -1.08 6.92
C MET A 293 -11.29 -2.12 8.03
N GLN A 294 -11.38 -1.73 9.30
CA GLN A 294 -11.22 -2.66 10.42
C GLN A 294 -12.35 -3.68 10.47
N GLN A 295 -13.61 -3.27 10.32
CA GLN A 295 -14.78 -4.15 10.32
C GLN A 295 -14.68 -5.23 9.24
N THR A 296 -14.12 -4.88 8.08
CA THR A 296 -13.96 -5.86 6.99
C THR A 296 -12.81 -6.82 7.22
N ASN A 297 -11.67 -6.32 7.73
CA ASN A 297 -10.50 -7.17 7.98
C ASN A 297 -10.63 -7.99 9.27
N CYS A 298 -11.53 -7.61 10.17
CA CYS A 298 -11.74 -8.24 11.48
C CYS A 298 -13.24 -8.50 11.75
N PRO A 299 -13.92 -9.28 10.90
CA PRO A 299 -15.37 -9.48 11.01
C PRO A 299 -15.79 -10.19 12.30
N ASP A 300 -14.89 -10.96 12.91
CA ASP A 300 -15.15 -11.67 14.17
C ASP A 300 -14.98 -10.80 15.42
N ASP A 301 -14.29 -9.65 15.32
CA ASP A 301 -14.05 -8.71 16.42
C ASP A 301 -14.03 -7.25 15.90
N PRO A 302 -15.17 -6.76 15.36
CA PRO A 302 -15.26 -5.47 14.71
C PRO A 302 -15.37 -4.32 15.72
N VAL A 303 -14.84 -3.15 15.34
CA VAL A 303 -15.09 -1.88 16.02
C VAL A 303 -16.47 -1.32 15.67
N GLU A 304 -17.06 -0.57 16.59
CA GLU A 304 -18.25 0.22 16.33
C GLU A 304 -17.99 1.42 15.40
N ASP A 305 -19.05 1.89 14.74
CA ASP A 305 -18.97 3.12 13.93
C ASP A 305 -18.56 4.31 14.78
N GLY A 306 -17.58 5.08 14.29
CA GLY A 306 -17.02 6.22 14.98
C GLY A 306 -15.98 5.87 16.05
N TYR A 307 -15.60 4.58 16.21
CA TYR A 307 -14.63 4.13 17.19
C TYR A 307 -13.35 4.98 17.15
N PHE A 308 -12.70 5.09 15.99
CA PHE A 308 -11.42 5.82 15.89
C PHE A 308 -11.58 7.33 16.14
N THR A 309 -12.69 7.93 15.72
CA THR A 309 -12.97 9.36 15.96
C THR A 309 -13.31 9.67 17.42
N SER A 310 -13.75 8.67 18.17
CA SER A 310 -14.12 8.81 19.58
C SER A 310 -12.92 8.75 20.53
N LEU A 311 -11.78 8.24 20.05
CA LEU A 311 -10.56 8.09 20.84
C LEU A 311 -10.10 9.44 21.38
N LYS A 312 -9.74 9.47 22.66
CA LYS A 312 -9.21 10.65 23.35
C LYS A 312 -7.99 10.26 24.16
N TYR A 313 -6.97 11.11 24.07
CA TYR A 313 -5.81 11.05 24.94
C TYR A 313 -5.91 12.20 25.95
N THR A 314 -5.79 11.87 27.23
CA THR A 314 -5.67 12.84 28.33
C THR A 314 -4.34 12.57 29.02
N GLU A 315 -3.53 13.60 29.21
CA GLU A 315 -2.23 13.52 29.89
C GLU A 315 -2.35 13.13 31.37
#